data_AF-A0A7S0Q1W3-F1
#
_entry.id   AF-A0A7S0Q1W3-F1
#
_cell.length_a   1.000
_cell.length_b   1.000
_cell.length_c   1.000
_cell.angle_alpha   90.00
_cell.angle_beta   90.00
_cell.angle_gamma   90.00
#
_symmetry.space_group_name_H-M   'P 1'
#
loop_
_entity.id
_entity.type
_entity.pdbx_description
1 polymer ?
#
loop_
_entity_poly.entity_id
_entity_poly.type
_entity_poly.pdbx_seq_one_letter_code
_entity_poly.pdbx_strand_id
1 'polypeptide(L)'
;DLRRVRALAMYNAELRGRLAELNKQWEPLLAKREREREARLARKQRVPSVPSIEEPSSRASGNARNRSIGSFDVVRSEEEMNAVLAQLAAEEKREKSDVWIATQCAKVTPMLLEPMRTLMPVWQPRSGIIDDVMAEERERKRRTVWSESEETLFFDKWLQYPKNFRKIASFLEWKSPQDCVSFYYLSKHKLELKRALQKHQKGRHRASSYGYT
;
A
#
# COMPACT_ATOMS: atom_id res chain seq x y z
N ASP A 1 -12.51 -8.49 -5.72
CA ASP A 1 -12.83 -7.84 -7.00
C ASP A 1 -11.65 -7.94 -7.97
N LEU A 2 -11.72 -8.87 -8.92
CA LEU A 2 -10.58 -9.32 -9.75
C LEU A 2 -10.09 -8.26 -10.74
N ARG A 3 -10.97 -7.35 -11.19
CA ARG A 3 -10.63 -6.30 -12.16
C ARG A 3 -9.70 -5.26 -11.54
N ARG A 4 -9.98 -4.84 -10.30
CA ARG A 4 -9.16 -3.89 -9.55
C ARG A 4 -7.78 -4.45 -9.22
N VAL A 5 -7.68 -5.73 -8.87
CA VAL A 5 -6.40 -6.41 -8.64
C VAL A 5 -5.55 -6.43 -9.92
N ARG A 6 -6.15 -6.73 -11.07
CA ARG A 6 -5.45 -6.69 -12.37
C ARG A 6 -5.00 -5.28 -12.74
N ALA A 7 -5.83 -4.26 -12.53
CA ALA A 7 -5.46 -2.87 -12.79
C ALA A 7 -4.25 -2.43 -11.95
N LEU A 8 -4.22 -2.77 -10.67
CA LEU A 8 -3.10 -2.48 -9.78
C LEU A 8 -1.82 -3.25 -10.17
N ALA A 9 -1.96 -4.51 -10.59
CA ALA A 9 -0.82 -5.29 -11.06
C ALA A 9 -0.18 -4.68 -12.33
N MET A 10 -1.01 -4.21 -13.27
CA MET A 10 -0.54 -3.51 -14.47
C MET A 10 0.18 -2.21 -14.12
N TYR A 11 -0.38 -1.40 -13.22
CA TYR A 11 0.23 -0.15 -12.79
C TYR A 11 1.58 -0.38 -12.09
N ASN A 12 1.69 -1.40 -11.25
CA ASN A 12 2.97 -1.76 -10.61
C ASN A 12 4.02 -2.25 -11.64
N ALA A 13 3.60 -2.99 -12.67
CA ALA A 13 4.50 -3.39 -13.74
C ALA A 13 5.04 -2.19 -14.52
N GLU A 14 4.19 -1.19 -14.78
CA GLU A 14 4.58 0.08 -15.39
C GLU A 14 5.60 0.84 -14.53
N LEU A 15 5.35 0.96 -13.23
CA LEU A 15 6.27 1.61 -12.29
C LEU A 15 7.63 0.92 -12.23
N ARG A 16 7.66 -0.41 -12.27
CA ARG A 16 8.92 -1.19 -12.36
C ARG A 16 9.68 -0.91 -13.64
N GLY A 17 8.98 -0.84 -14.78
CA GLY A 17 9.58 -0.47 -16.05
C GLY A 17 10.21 0.90 -16.00
N ARG A 18 9.51 1.89 -15.42
CA ARG A 18 10.03 3.26 -15.26
C ARG A 18 11.25 3.33 -14.34
N LEU A 19 11.24 2.57 -13.24
CA LEU A 19 12.38 2.49 -12.33
C LEU A 19 13.60 1.85 -12.99
N ALA A 20 13.40 0.78 -13.76
CA ALA A 20 14.47 0.15 -14.53
C ALA A 20 15.07 1.10 -15.56
N GLU A 21 14.25 1.90 -16.23
CA GLU A 21 14.70 2.89 -17.20
C GLU A 21 15.50 4.03 -16.53
N LEU A 22 15.01 4.55 -15.40
CA LEU A 22 15.75 5.55 -14.63
C LEU A 22 17.09 4.99 -14.12
N ASN A 23 17.12 3.73 -13.68
CA ASN A 23 18.37 3.09 -13.27
C ASN A 23 19.34 2.97 -14.44
N LYS A 24 18.90 2.58 -15.65
CA LYS A 24 19.78 2.56 -16.84
C LYS A 24 20.41 3.92 -17.13
N GLN A 25 19.69 5.01 -16.87
CA GLN A 25 20.22 6.36 -17.04
C GLN A 25 21.20 6.75 -15.91
N TRP A 26 20.99 6.23 -14.70
CA TRP A 26 21.76 6.61 -13.52
C TRP A 26 23.07 5.82 -13.37
N GLU A 27 23.07 4.53 -13.69
CA GLU A 27 24.24 3.63 -13.66
C GLU A 27 25.49 4.21 -14.35
N PRO A 28 25.43 4.70 -15.61
CA PRO A 28 26.63 5.25 -16.25
C PRO A 28 27.12 6.55 -15.60
N LEU A 29 26.24 7.36 -15.01
CA LEU A 29 26.60 8.57 -14.29
C LEU A 29 27.29 8.25 -12.96
N LEU A 30 26.80 7.22 -12.26
CA LEU A 30 27.41 6.70 -11.05
C LEU A 30 28.82 6.16 -11.35
N ALA A 31 28.93 5.30 -12.37
CA ALA A 31 30.22 4.75 -12.82
C ALA A 31 31.19 5.85 -13.29
N LYS A 32 30.71 6.95 -13.88
CA LYS A 32 31.54 8.11 -14.22
C LYS A 32 32.10 8.79 -12.96
N ARG A 33 31.26 8.99 -11.94
CA ARG A 33 31.67 9.58 -10.66
C ARG A 33 32.62 8.70 -9.86
N GLU A 34 32.44 7.38 -9.90
CA GLU A 34 33.34 6.43 -9.26
C GLU A 34 34.73 6.48 -9.91
N ARG A 35 34.81 6.46 -11.25
CA ARG A 35 36.08 6.64 -11.98
C ARG A 35 36.77 7.96 -11.64
N GLU A 36 36.01 9.05 -11.51
CA GLU A 36 36.56 10.36 -11.12
C GLU A 36 37.11 10.33 -9.69
N ARG A 37 36.41 9.68 -8.76
CA ARG A 37 36.86 9.48 -7.37
C ARG A 37 38.16 8.67 -7.33
N GLU A 38 38.22 7.57 -8.07
CA GLU A 38 39.41 6.72 -8.20
C GLU A 38 40.59 7.48 -8.81
N ALA A 39 40.36 8.26 -9.87
CA ALA A 39 41.40 9.09 -10.49
C ALA A 39 41.95 10.16 -9.52
N ARG A 40 41.08 10.78 -8.71
CA ARG A 40 41.51 11.73 -7.65
C ARG A 40 42.33 11.05 -6.56
N LEU A 41 41.96 9.83 -6.16
CA LEU A 41 42.72 9.03 -5.20
C LEU A 41 44.07 8.61 -5.77
N ALA A 42 44.12 8.14 -7.03
CA ALA A 42 45.35 7.77 -7.72
C ALA A 42 46.31 8.97 -7.89
N ARG A 43 45.78 10.16 -8.19
CA ARG A 43 46.57 11.40 -8.25
C ARG A 43 47.15 11.79 -6.89
N LYS A 44 46.39 11.63 -5.81
CA LYS A 44 46.88 11.85 -4.45
C LYS A 44 47.96 10.84 -4.04
N GLN A 45 47.90 9.60 -4.54
CA GLN A 45 48.94 8.59 -4.29
C GLN A 45 50.22 8.82 -5.12
N ARG A 46 50.11 9.44 -6.30
CA ARG A 46 51.25 9.89 -7.11
C ARG A 46 51.80 11.25 -6.64
N VAL A 47 52.17 11.37 -5.37
CA VAL A 47 53.03 12.50 -4.96
C VAL A 47 54.43 12.26 -5.56
N PRO A 48 55.04 13.21 -6.28
CA PRO A 48 56.40 13.04 -6.79
C PRO A 48 57.36 12.92 -5.61
N SER A 49 58.27 11.95 -5.64
CA SER A 49 59.43 11.92 -4.76
C SER A 49 60.19 13.23 -4.93
N VAL A 50 60.18 14.08 -3.91
CA VAL A 50 61.08 15.23 -3.81
C VAL A 50 62.51 14.67 -3.93
N PRO A 51 63.41 15.24 -4.75
CA PRO A 51 64.80 14.79 -4.78
C PRO A 51 65.38 15.01 -3.38
N SER A 52 65.84 13.96 -2.72
CA SER A 52 66.56 14.06 -1.45
C SER A 52 67.73 15.02 -1.63
N ILE A 53 67.61 16.23 -1.08
CA ILE A 53 68.75 17.07 -0.80
C ILE A 53 69.40 16.44 0.42
N GLU A 54 70.60 15.88 0.25
CA GLU A 54 71.42 15.37 1.34
C GLU A 54 71.71 16.52 2.31
N GLU A 55 71.04 16.53 3.47
CA GLU A 55 71.43 17.42 4.57
C GLU A 55 72.61 16.83 5.34
N PRO A 56 73.62 17.65 5.70
CA PRO A 56 74.81 17.18 6.36
C PRO A 56 74.54 16.76 7.81
N SER A 57 75.08 15.59 8.15
CA SER A 57 75.20 15.02 9.49
C SER A 57 75.51 16.08 10.57
N SER A 58 74.52 16.39 11.40
CA SER A 58 74.74 17.10 12.66
C SER A 58 74.85 16.08 13.80
N ARG A 59 75.97 16.19 14.51
CA ARG A 59 76.41 15.29 15.59
C ARG A 59 75.37 15.24 16.72
N ALA A 60 74.99 14.02 17.08
CA ALA A 60 74.35 13.73 18.35
C ALA A 60 75.23 14.22 19.52
N SER A 61 74.71 15.14 20.33
CA SER A 61 75.22 15.42 21.67
C SER A 61 74.04 15.56 22.62
N GLY A 62 74.19 14.92 23.79
CA GLY A 62 73.09 14.42 24.58
C GLY A 62 72.28 15.46 25.37
N ASN A 63 71.10 15.02 25.81
CA ASN A 63 70.81 14.97 27.23
C ASN A 63 69.52 14.18 27.48
N ALA A 64 69.71 12.95 27.95
CA ALA A 64 68.67 12.24 28.70
C ALA A 64 68.45 13.01 30.01
N ARG A 65 67.36 13.77 30.11
CA ARG A 65 66.68 14.18 31.37
C ARG A 65 65.54 15.13 31.05
N ASN A 66 64.40 14.58 30.62
CA ASN A 66 63.10 14.99 31.14
C ASN A 66 62.03 13.98 30.67
N ARG A 67 61.83 12.89 31.42
CA ARG A 67 60.59 12.10 31.26
C ARG A 67 59.51 12.83 32.05
N SER A 68 59.04 13.94 31.49
CA SER A 68 57.78 14.53 31.91
C SER A 68 56.68 13.58 31.49
N ILE A 69 55.98 13.09 32.50
CA ILE A 69 54.73 12.34 32.40
C ILE A 69 53.76 13.18 31.53
N GLY A 70 53.29 12.61 30.42
CA GLY A 70 52.42 13.31 29.45
C GLY A 70 52.89 13.35 27.99
N SER A 71 54.06 12.82 27.65
CA SER A 71 54.58 12.79 26.26
C SER A 71 54.16 11.52 25.50
N PHE A 72 52.87 11.20 25.45
CA PHE A 72 52.35 10.14 24.56
C PHE A 72 52.24 10.62 23.09
N ASP A 73 52.46 11.92 22.86
CA ASP A 73 52.21 12.62 21.60
C ASP A 73 53.40 13.52 21.17
N VAL A 74 54.63 13.13 21.53
CA VAL A 74 55.83 13.80 21.02
C VAL A 74 56.60 12.80 20.20
N VAL A 75 56.47 12.96 18.89
CA VAL A 75 57.25 12.28 17.87
C VAL A 75 58.72 12.70 18.01
N ARG A 76 59.64 11.75 18.23
CA ARG A 76 61.05 12.06 18.54
C ARG A 76 61.95 12.15 17.32
N SER A 77 61.52 11.63 16.16
CA SER A 77 62.21 11.76 14.87
C SER A 77 61.24 11.87 13.69
N GLU A 78 61.70 12.41 12.55
CA GLU A 78 60.90 12.50 11.32
C GLU A 78 60.43 11.13 10.82
N GLU A 79 61.22 10.07 11.05
CA GLU A 79 60.86 8.69 10.72
C GLU A 79 59.72 8.16 11.61
N GLU A 80 59.75 8.47 12.91
CA GLU A 80 58.65 8.15 13.81
C GLU A 80 57.37 8.91 13.40
N MET A 81 57.50 10.15 12.91
CA MET A 81 56.37 10.93 12.37
C MET A 81 55.75 10.23 11.18
N ASN A 82 56.59 9.82 10.23
CA ASN A 82 56.17 9.18 9.00
C ASN A 82 55.55 7.80 9.27
N ALA A 83 56.06 7.07 10.26
CA ALA A 83 55.48 5.79 10.69
C ALA A 83 54.09 5.96 11.30
N VAL A 84 53.89 6.96 12.17
CA VAL A 84 52.58 7.28 12.77
C VAL A 84 51.60 7.74 11.70
N LEU A 85 52.03 8.59 10.76
CA LEU A 85 51.19 9.02 9.62
C LEU A 85 50.80 7.85 8.71
N ALA A 86 51.73 6.92 8.44
CA ALA A 86 51.45 5.72 7.66
C ALA A 86 50.46 4.78 8.36
N GLN A 87 50.58 4.64 9.69
CA GLN A 87 49.64 3.86 10.50
C GLN A 87 48.24 4.47 10.47
N LEU A 88 48.11 5.78 10.70
CA LEU A 88 46.84 6.50 10.64
C LEU A 88 46.19 6.39 9.25
N ALA A 89 46.98 6.51 8.17
CA ALA A 89 46.47 6.34 6.81
C ALA A 89 46.01 4.90 6.52
N ALA A 90 46.68 3.88 7.09
CA ALA A 90 46.27 2.48 6.97
C ALA A 90 44.99 2.19 7.76
N GLU A 91 44.83 2.78 8.95
CA GLU A 91 43.62 2.72 9.77
C GLU A 91 42.44 3.39 9.06
N GLU A 92 42.63 4.59 8.51
CA GLU A 92 41.59 5.29 7.73
C GLU A 92 41.18 4.52 6.46
N LYS A 93 42.14 3.87 5.79
CA LYS A 93 41.87 2.99 4.64
C LYS A 93 41.10 1.73 5.03
N ARG A 94 41.32 1.22 6.25
CA ARG A 94 40.59 0.06 6.79
C ARG A 94 39.15 0.41 7.13
N GLU A 95 38.91 1.56 7.77
CA GLU A 95 37.56 2.06 8.07
C GLU A 95 36.76 2.39 6.81
N LYS A 96 37.42 2.90 5.75
CA LYS A 96 36.77 3.19 4.47
C LYS A 96 36.73 2.00 3.51
N SER A 97 37.26 0.85 3.90
CA SER A 97 37.26 -0.33 3.03
C SER A 97 35.83 -0.83 2.86
N ASP A 98 35.50 -1.28 1.65
CA ASP A 98 34.17 -1.82 1.33
C ASP A 98 33.82 -3.02 2.22
N VAL A 99 34.83 -3.72 2.74
CA VAL A 99 34.69 -4.81 3.71
C VAL A 99 34.24 -4.28 5.07
N TRP A 100 34.82 -3.19 5.59
CA TRP A 100 34.39 -2.56 6.83
C TRP A 100 32.98 -2.00 6.70
N ILE A 101 32.68 -1.32 5.58
CA ILE A 101 31.33 -0.81 5.29
C ILE A 101 30.32 -1.97 5.23
N ALA A 102 30.65 -3.08 4.57
CA ALA A 102 29.77 -4.24 4.46
C ALA A 102 29.56 -5.02 5.79
N THR A 103 30.49 -4.92 6.75
CA THR A 103 30.38 -5.59 8.06
C THR A 103 29.85 -4.69 9.16
N GLN A 104 30.19 -3.41 9.16
CA GLN A 104 29.84 -2.45 10.22
C GLN A 104 28.61 -1.60 9.87
N CYS A 105 28.28 -1.40 8.60
CA CYS A 105 27.05 -0.70 8.23
C CYS A 105 25.87 -1.68 8.14
N ALA A 106 24.67 -1.18 8.43
CA ALA A 106 23.44 -1.95 8.30
C ALA A 106 23.19 -2.34 6.84
N LYS A 107 22.98 -3.64 6.59
CA LYS A 107 22.59 -4.13 5.25
C LYS A 107 21.18 -3.61 4.93
N VAL A 108 21.09 -2.72 3.96
CA VAL A 108 19.80 -2.20 3.47
C VAL A 108 19.03 -3.36 2.86
N THR A 109 17.93 -3.75 3.51
CA THR A 109 17.06 -4.80 2.98
C THR A 109 16.43 -4.34 1.66
N PRO A 110 16.26 -5.23 0.67
CA PRO A 110 15.53 -4.90 -0.53
C PRO A 110 14.12 -4.41 -0.15
N MET A 111 13.65 -3.31 -0.72
CA MET A 111 12.28 -2.80 -0.53
C MET A 111 11.27 -3.76 -1.16
N LEU A 112 11.03 -4.90 -0.51
CA LEU A 112 10.02 -5.87 -0.89
C LEU A 112 8.68 -5.44 -0.30
N LEU A 113 8.04 -4.45 -0.95
CA LEU A 113 6.67 -4.04 -0.62
C LEU A 113 5.65 -5.17 -0.92
N GLU A 114 6.03 -6.13 -1.76
CA GLU A 114 5.11 -7.11 -2.33
C GLU A 114 4.73 -8.25 -1.38
N PRO A 115 5.66 -8.94 -0.69
CA PRO A 115 5.29 -10.02 0.24
C PRO A 115 4.45 -9.54 1.43
N MET A 116 4.73 -8.34 1.97
CA MET A 116 3.94 -7.77 3.06
C MET A 116 2.55 -7.32 2.63
N ARG A 117 2.39 -6.82 1.39
CA ARG A 117 1.06 -6.43 0.86
C ARG A 117 0.14 -7.62 0.59
N THR A 118 0.69 -8.78 0.22
CA THR A 118 -0.11 -9.99 -0.03
C THR A 118 -0.57 -10.67 1.27
N LEU A 119 0.23 -10.56 2.34
CA LEU A 119 -0.07 -11.16 3.65
C LEU A 119 -0.90 -10.24 4.56
N MET A 120 -0.89 -8.92 4.32
CA MET A 120 -1.71 -7.99 5.09
C MET A 120 -3.16 -7.96 4.57
N PRO A 121 -4.16 -8.07 5.46
CA PRO A 121 -5.55 -7.89 5.07
C PRO A 121 -5.75 -6.47 4.53
N VAL A 122 -6.25 -6.38 3.29
CA VAL A 122 -6.55 -5.09 2.67
C VAL A 122 -7.67 -4.41 3.44
N TRP A 123 -7.39 -3.23 3.99
CA TRP A 123 -8.42 -2.39 4.60
C TRP A 123 -9.50 -2.08 3.55
N GLN A 124 -10.71 -2.59 3.78
CA GLN A 124 -11.86 -2.30 2.92
C GLN A 124 -12.45 -0.96 3.34
N PRO A 125 -12.42 0.07 2.47
CA PRO A 125 -13.00 1.35 2.81
C PRO A 125 -14.52 1.19 3.02
N ARG A 126 -15.02 1.68 4.16
CA ARG A 126 -16.46 1.88 4.42
C ARG A 126 -17.04 3.06 3.63
N SER A 127 -16.44 3.42 2.50
CA SER A 127 -16.84 4.61 1.74
C SER A 127 -18.16 4.44 0.99
N GLY A 128 -18.74 3.23 0.96
CA GLY A 128 -20.02 2.98 0.30
C GLY A 128 -20.03 3.31 -1.19
N ILE A 129 -18.85 3.43 -1.81
CA ILE A 129 -18.70 3.77 -3.22
C ILE A 129 -19.18 2.58 -4.04
N ILE A 130 -20.20 2.82 -4.85
CA ILE A 130 -20.73 1.86 -5.82
C ILE A 130 -20.06 2.18 -7.16
N ASP A 131 -19.19 1.28 -7.63
CA ASP A 131 -18.41 1.48 -8.86
C ASP A 131 -19.29 1.58 -10.11
N ASP A 132 -20.37 0.78 -10.19
CA ASP A 132 -21.39 0.85 -11.25
C ASP A 132 -22.79 0.69 -10.66
N VAL A 133 -23.48 1.83 -10.51
CA VAL A 133 -24.84 1.91 -9.96
C VAL A 133 -25.83 1.07 -10.77
N MET A 134 -25.67 1.03 -12.10
CA MET A 134 -26.58 0.29 -12.98
C MET A 134 -26.37 -1.22 -12.88
N ALA A 135 -25.13 -1.66 -12.63
CA ALA A 135 -24.85 -3.07 -12.38
C ALA A 135 -25.42 -3.54 -11.05
N GLU A 136 -25.24 -2.76 -9.99
CA GLU A 136 -25.79 -3.06 -8.66
C GLU A 136 -27.31 -3.14 -8.71
N GLU A 137 -27.95 -2.20 -9.40
CA GLU A 137 -29.41 -2.16 -9.55
C GLU A 137 -29.94 -3.35 -10.38
N ARG A 138 -29.23 -3.77 -11.43
CA ARG A 138 -29.54 -5.00 -12.17
C ARG A 138 -29.41 -6.23 -11.27
N GLU A 139 -28.37 -6.30 -10.47
CA GLU A 139 -28.14 -7.42 -9.55
C GLU A 139 -29.24 -7.49 -8.47
N ARG A 140 -29.62 -6.36 -7.89
CA ARG A 140 -30.75 -6.27 -6.95
C ARG A 140 -32.05 -6.78 -7.57
N LYS A 141 -32.33 -6.40 -8.82
CA LYS A 141 -33.49 -6.91 -9.57
C LYS A 141 -33.41 -8.41 -9.83
N ARG A 142 -32.21 -8.94 -10.16
CA ARG A 142 -32.00 -10.38 -10.37
C ARG A 142 -32.20 -11.20 -9.09
N ARG A 143 -31.87 -10.66 -7.93
CA ARG A 143 -32.09 -11.32 -6.63
C ARG A 143 -33.56 -11.33 -6.22
N THR A 144 -34.31 -10.31 -6.63
CA THR A 144 -35.72 -10.15 -6.26
C THR A 144 -36.63 -10.81 -7.30
N VAL A 145 -36.55 -12.13 -7.43
CA VAL A 145 -37.44 -12.92 -8.29
C VAL A 145 -38.76 -13.15 -7.57
N TRP A 146 -39.89 -12.87 -8.22
CA TRP A 146 -41.23 -13.17 -7.70
C TRP A 146 -41.78 -14.42 -8.38
N SER A 147 -42.23 -15.39 -7.59
CA SER A 147 -42.96 -16.55 -8.11
C SER A 147 -44.45 -16.27 -8.20
N GLU A 148 -45.18 -16.93 -9.10
CA GLU A 148 -46.63 -16.76 -9.26
C GLU A 148 -47.40 -17.05 -7.95
N SER A 149 -46.92 -18.00 -7.14
CA SER A 149 -47.46 -18.29 -5.82
C SER A 149 -47.29 -17.13 -4.83
N GLU A 150 -46.13 -16.45 -4.87
CA GLU A 150 -45.84 -15.29 -4.03
C GLU A 150 -46.65 -14.07 -4.49
N GLU A 151 -46.82 -13.89 -5.81
CA GLU A 151 -47.62 -12.79 -6.37
C GLU A 151 -49.10 -12.92 -6.00
N THR A 152 -49.67 -14.13 -6.11
CA THR A 152 -51.06 -14.40 -5.73
C THR A 152 -51.27 -14.24 -4.23
N LEU A 153 -50.33 -14.71 -3.41
CA LEU A 153 -50.37 -14.52 -1.96
C LEU A 153 -50.27 -13.03 -1.58
N PHE A 154 -49.36 -12.28 -2.21
CA PHE A 154 -49.24 -10.84 -2.01
C PHE A 154 -50.56 -10.12 -2.34
N PHE A 155 -51.19 -10.47 -3.46
CA PHE A 155 -52.46 -9.88 -3.88
C PHE A 155 -53.58 -10.14 -2.86
N ASP A 156 -53.77 -11.40 -2.43
CA ASP A 156 -54.77 -11.76 -1.43
C ASP A 156 -54.55 -11.00 -0.11
N LYS A 157 -53.31 -11.00 0.40
CA LYS A 157 -53.00 -10.29 1.65
C LYS A 157 -53.08 -8.78 1.52
N TRP A 158 -52.81 -8.21 0.34
CA TRP A 158 -52.99 -6.78 0.10
C TRP A 158 -54.47 -6.37 0.07
N LEU A 159 -55.36 -7.22 -0.46
CA LEU A 159 -56.82 -6.98 -0.39
C LEU A 159 -57.34 -6.96 1.05
N GLN A 160 -56.77 -7.81 1.92
CA GLN A 160 -57.11 -7.89 3.34
C GLN A 160 -56.49 -6.74 4.16
N TYR A 161 -55.23 -6.39 3.88
CA TYR A 161 -54.45 -5.40 4.62
C TYR A 161 -53.85 -4.34 3.69
N PRO A 162 -54.66 -3.41 3.17
CA PRO A 162 -54.19 -2.43 2.20
C PRO A 162 -53.08 -1.56 2.79
N LYS A 163 -51.96 -1.47 2.07
CA LYS A 163 -50.77 -0.67 2.42
C LYS A 163 -50.04 -1.06 3.71
N ASN A 164 -50.40 -2.17 4.36
CA ASN A 164 -49.65 -2.67 5.51
C ASN A 164 -48.60 -3.69 5.06
N PHE A 165 -47.50 -3.21 4.48
CA PHE A 165 -46.45 -4.06 3.91
C PHE A 165 -45.68 -4.86 4.95
N ARG A 166 -45.60 -4.39 6.20
CA ARG A 166 -44.97 -5.14 7.30
C ARG A 166 -45.74 -6.42 7.61
N LYS A 167 -47.07 -6.34 7.63
CA LYS A 167 -47.95 -7.50 7.85
C LYS A 167 -48.02 -8.41 6.64
N ILE A 168 -47.96 -7.86 5.42
CA ILE A 168 -47.92 -8.69 4.21
C ILE A 168 -46.61 -9.49 4.14
N ALA A 169 -45.47 -8.85 4.44
CA ALA A 169 -44.17 -9.49 4.45
C ALA A 169 -44.06 -10.63 5.47
N SER A 170 -44.79 -10.60 6.59
CA SER A 170 -44.77 -11.72 7.55
C SER A 170 -45.38 -13.02 6.99
N PHE A 171 -46.13 -12.95 5.88
CA PHE A 171 -46.64 -14.14 5.19
C PHE A 171 -45.71 -14.63 4.08
N LEU A 172 -44.66 -13.88 3.74
CA LEU A 172 -43.70 -14.19 2.69
C LEU A 172 -42.34 -14.50 3.33
N GLU A 173 -41.94 -15.77 3.35
CA GLU A 173 -40.73 -16.23 4.07
C GLU A 173 -39.44 -15.59 3.54
N TRP A 174 -39.37 -15.36 2.22
CA TRP A 174 -38.16 -14.92 1.53
C TRP A 174 -38.22 -13.47 1.06
N LYS A 175 -39.21 -12.68 1.52
CA LYS A 175 -39.40 -11.28 1.09
C LYS A 175 -39.39 -10.31 2.27
N SER A 176 -38.60 -9.25 2.14
CA SER A 176 -38.60 -8.15 3.08
C SER A 176 -39.80 -7.22 2.86
N PRO A 177 -40.23 -6.44 3.87
CA PRO A 177 -41.16 -5.33 3.67
C PRO A 177 -40.73 -4.37 2.55
N GLN A 178 -39.43 -4.18 2.35
CA GLN A 178 -38.89 -3.32 1.29
C GLN A 178 -39.13 -3.91 -0.11
N ASP A 179 -39.06 -5.24 -0.24
CA ASP A 179 -39.34 -5.95 -1.49
C ASP A 179 -40.83 -5.88 -1.82
N CYS A 180 -41.68 -6.03 -0.81
CA CYS A 180 -43.14 -5.87 -0.93
C CYS A 180 -43.53 -4.47 -1.43
N VAL A 181 -42.88 -3.42 -0.90
CA VAL A 181 -43.08 -2.03 -1.37
C VAL A 181 -42.62 -1.90 -2.82
N SER A 182 -41.42 -2.42 -3.14
CA SER A 182 -40.88 -2.37 -4.50
C SER A 182 -41.82 -3.04 -5.50
N PHE A 183 -42.29 -4.24 -5.18
CA PHE A 183 -43.26 -4.99 -5.98
C PHE A 183 -44.57 -4.22 -6.17
N TYR A 184 -45.12 -3.65 -5.10
CA TYR A 184 -46.32 -2.82 -5.19
C TYR A 184 -46.20 -1.70 -6.23
N TYR A 185 -45.11 -0.94 -6.21
CA TYR A 185 -44.96 0.16 -7.18
C TYR A 185 -44.75 -0.31 -8.62
N LEU A 186 -44.15 -1.50 -8.81
CA LEU A 186 -43.96 -2.11 -10.13
C LEU A 186 -45.25 -2.72 -10.70
N SER A 187 -46.11 -3.31 -9.85
CA SER A 187 -47.26 -4.11 -10.28
C SER A 187 -48.63 -3.45 -10.07
N LYS A 188 -48.76 -2.40 -9.23
CA LYS A 188 -50.07 -1.81 -8.86
C LYS A 188 -50.92 -1.33 -10.03
N HIS A 189 -50.29 -0.92 -11.13
CA HIS A 189 -50.97 -0.48 -12.34
C HIS A 189 -51.35 -1.66 -13.24
N LYS A 190 -50.48 -2.68 -13.34
CA LYS A 190 -50.72 -3.88 -14.13
C LYS A 190 -51.88 -4.72 -13.57
N LEU A 191 -51.92 -4.85 -12.25
CA LEU A 191 -52.91 -5.66 -11.53
C LEU A 191 -54.19 -4.89 -11.14
N GLU A 192 -54.30 -3.62 -11.55
CA GLU A 192 -55.42 -2.72 -11.21
C GLU A 192 -55.87 -2.80 -9.74
N LEU A 193 -54.91 -2.87 -8.81
CA LEU A 193 -55.15 -3.18 -7.39
C LEU A 193 -56.26 -2.33 -6.74
N LYS A 194 -56.39 -1.05 -7.14
CA LYS A 194 -57.45 -0.15 -6.67
C LYS A 194 -58.85 -0.62 -7.03
N ARG A 195 -59.06 -1.13 -8.26
CA ARG A 195 -60.35 -1.65 -8.72
C ARG A 195 -60.71 -2.94 -7.97
N ALA A 196 -59.72 -3.82 -7.76
CA ALA A 196 -59.90 -5.03 -6.95
C ALA A 196 -60.32 -4.71 -5.51
N LEU A 197 -59.66 -3.72 -4.88
CA LEU A 197 -59.99 -3.29 -3.52
C LEU A 197 -61.43 -2.75 -3.42
N GLN A 198 -61.88 -1.95 -4.39
CA GLN A 198 -63.25 -1.42 -4.42
C GLN A 198 -64.29 -2.54 -4.52
N LYS A 199 -64.04 -3.57 -5.35
CA LYS A 199 -64.92 -4.75 -5.44
C LYS A 199 -64.96 -5.51 -4.12
N HIS A 200 -63.81 -5.74 -3.50
CA HIS A 200 -63.70 -6.44 -2.22
C HIS A 200 -64.44 -5.71 -1.09
N GLN A 201 -64.31 -4.38 -0.99
CA GLN A 201 -65.03 -3.57 0.02
C GLN A 201 -66.55 -3.58 -0.20
N LYS A 202 -67.03 -3.47 -1.45
CA LYS A 202 -68.46 -3.56 -1.76
C LYS A 202 -69.07 -4.91 -1.38
N GLY A 203 -68.32 -6.01 -1.55
CA GLY A 203 -68.73 -7.34 -1.11
C GLY A 203 -68.90 -7.44 0.41
N ARG A 204 -67.95 -6.88 1.18
CA ARG A 204 -68.01 -6.85 2.65
C ARG A 204 -69.19 -6.03 3.19
N HIS A 205 -69.49 -4.88 2.59
CA HIS A 205 -70.64 -4.08 3.00
C HIS A 205 -71.97 -4.81 2.77
N ARG A 206 -72.09 -5.57 1.67
CA ARG A 206 -73.28 -6.40 1.41
C ARG A 206 -73.38 -7.60 2.35
N ALA A 207 -72.26 -8.25 2.69
CA ALA A 207 -72.28 -9.36 3.65
C ALA A 207 -72.65 -8.88 5.07
N SER A 208 -72.22 -7.68 5.46
CA SER A 208 -72.55 -7.09 6.76
C SER A 208 -74.02 -6.68 6.88
N SER A 209 -74.72 -6.40 5.77
CA SER A 209 -76.15 -6.02 5.81
C SER A 209 -77.10 -7.20 6.01
N TYR A 210 -76.63 -8.45 5.85
CA TYR A 210 -77.42 -9.67 6.06
C TYR A 210 -77.10 -10.38 7.40
N GLY A 211 -76.34 -9.74 8.30
CA GLY A 211 -75.85 -10.35 9.55
C GLY A 211 -76.53 -9.86 10.84
N TYR A 212 -77.61 -9.09 10.75
CA TYR A 212 -78.41 -8.66 11.89
C TYR A 212 -79.91 -8.75 11.55
N THR A 213 -80.46 -9.96 11.64
CA THR A 213 -81.86 -10.29 11.95
C THR A 213 -81.90 -11.74 12.41
#